data_AF-A0A954L7K3-F1
#
_entry.id   AF-A0A954L7K3-F1
#
_cell.length_a   1.000
_cell.length_b   1.000
_cell.length_c   1.000
_cell.angle_alpha   90.00
_cell.angle_beta   90.00
_cell.angle_gamma   90.00
#
_symmetry.space_group_name_H-M   'P 1'
#
loop_
_entity.id
_entity.type
_entity.pdbx_description
1 polymer ?
#
loop_
_entity_poly.entity_id
_entity_poly.type
_entity_poly.pdbx_seq_one_letter_code
_entity_poly.pdbx_strand_id
1 'polypeptide(L)'
;MTRNGIPRTICCTLLVVLTLVNAPAEAQSSRSRRDRRTDTASSRGTSDAAAGDWNQFRGPNRDNICTETGLLDSWPPTGPQLVQTINGLGEGYSSVALVGDLIYTMGNVADGEYVMALSRSTGEIVWKFRNGDAYRENMGNGPRATPTVVDGLVYSLGANGDLSCLKADSGELIWKGNVL
;
A
#
# COMPACT_ATOMS: atom_id res chain seq x y z
N MET A 1 -6.23 -43.88 -18.12
CA MET A 1 -7.10 -42.82 -18.66
C MET A 1 -7.26 -41.74 -17.60
N THR A 2 -6.78 -40.56 -17.93
CA THR A 2 -6.70 -39.33 -17.14
C THR A 2 -8.08 -38.70 -16.89
N ARG A 3 -8.36 -38.26 -15.65
CA ARG A 3 -9.31 -37.17 -15.40
C ARG A 3 -8.73 -36.20 -14.37
N ASN A 4 -8.02 -35.22 -14.92
CA ASN A 4 -8.02 -33.80 -14.62
C ASN A 4 -8.33 -33.39 -13.17
N GLY A 5 -7.25 -33.08 -12.44
CA GLY A 5 -7.29 -32.28 -11.22
C GLY A 5 -7.64 -30.84 -11.53
N ILE A 6 -8.64 -30.33 -10.81
CA ILE A 6 -9.03 -28.92 -10.75
C ILE A 6 -8.16 -28.29 -9.66
N PRO A 7 -7.34 -27.26 -9.93
CA PRO A 7 -6.62 -26.57 -8.86
C PRO A 7 -7.61 -25.76 -8.04
N ARG A 8 -7.66 -26.04 -6.73
CA ARG A 8 -8.42 -25.27 -5.75
C ARG A 8 -7.63 -24.00 -5.43
N THR A 9 -8.10 -22.88 -5.97
CA THR A 9 -7.64 -21.54 -5.62
C THR A 9 -7.94 -21.25 -4.16
N ILE A 10 -6.92 -21.27 -3.30
CA ILE A 10 -7.02 -20.83 -1.91
C ILE A 10 -6.90 -19.31 -1.91
N CYS A 11 -8.02 -18.65 -1.63
CA CYS A 11 -8.10 -17.21 -1.42
C CYS A 11 -7.51 -16.87 -0.04
N CYS A 12 -6.34 -16.22 -0.01
CA CYS A 12 -5.72 -15.74 1.22
C CYS A 12 -6.42 -14.45 1.69
N THR A 13 -7.45 -14.59 2.53
CA THR A 13 -7.99 -13.47 3.32
C THR A 13 -7.26 -13.45 4.66
N LEU A 14 -6.37 -12.49 4.86
CA LEU A 14 -5.68 -12.26 6.13
C LEU A 14 -6.65 -11.54 7.10
N LEU A 15 -6.92 -12.15 8.26
CA LEU A 15 -7.84 -11.64 9.28
C LEU A 15 -7.02 -10.96 10.41
N VAL A 16 -7.29 -9.69 10.71
CA VAL A 16 -6.67 -8.95 11.83
C VAL A 16 -7.77 -8.42 12.78
N VAL A 17 -7.63 -8.70 14.08
CA VAL A 17 -8.56 -8.31 15.16
C VAL A 17 -7.99 -7.10 15.91
N LEU A 18 -8.81 -6.05 16.09
CA LEU A 18 -8.45 -4.70 16.54
C LEU A 18 -8.82 -4.46 18.02
N THR A 19 -7.91 -3.93 18.84
CA THR A 19 -8.24 -3.27 20.12
C THR A 19 -7.44 -1.97 20.30
N LEU A 20 -8.09 -0.94 20.87
CA LEU A 20 -7.73 0.47 20.87
C LEU A 20 -7.10 0.93 22.21
N VAL A 21 -5.94 1.59 22.20
CA VAL A 21 -5.55 2.64 23.18
C VAL A 21 -4.58 3.64 22.51
N ASN A 22 -4.82 4.95 22.69
CA ASN A 22 -4.16 6.05 21.97
C ASN A 22 -3.51 7.05 22.96
N ALA A 23 -2.34 7.63 22.63
CA ALA A 23 -1.81 8.87 23.23
C ALA A 23 -0.78 9.57 22.29
N PRO A 24 -0.68 10.94 22.26
CA PRO A 24 0.02 11.69 21.19
C PRO A 24 1.34 12.38 21.61
N ALA A 25 2.12 12.87 20.64
CA ALA A 25 3.23 13.82 20.84
C ALA A 25 3.38 14.84 19.68
N GLU A 26 3.48 16.13 20.04
CA GLU A 26 3.90 17.33 19.28
C GLU A 26 5.44 17.53 19.42
N ALA A 27 6.25 18.31 18.68
CA ALA A 27 6.16 19.12 17.46
C ALA A 27 7.59 19.64 17.05
N GLN A 28 7.67 20.35 15.91
CA GLN A 28 8.69 21.35 15.45
C GLN A 28 10.00 20.82 14.83
N SER A 29 10.34 21.04 13.54
CA SER A 29 10.53 22.25 12.70
C SER A 29 11.89 22.94 12.85
N SER A 30 12.74 22.86 11.81
CA SER A 30 13.55 24.01 11.35
C SER A 30 14.03 23.83 9.91
N ARG A 31 14.24 24.97 9.24
CA ARG A 31 14.33 25.19 7.78
C ARG A 31 15.69 24.81 7.19
N SER A 32 15.69 24.25 5.97
CA SER A 32 16.90 24.05 5.16
C SER A 32 16.99 25.04 3.99
N ARG A 33 18.21 25.56 3.77
CA ARG A 33 18.59 26.48 2.69
C ARG A 33 18.70 25.74 1.35
N ARG A 34 18.15 26.39 0.34
CA ARG A 34 18.17 26.04 -1.09
C ARG A 34 19.61 26.02 -1.62
N ASP A 35 20.03 24.96 -2.33
CA ASP A 35 21.08 25.10 -3.33
C ASP A 35 20.83 24.26 -4.59
N ARG A 36 21.51 24.71 -5.63
CA ARG A 36 21.32 24.66 -7.08
C ARG A 36 21.11 23.28 -7.73
N ARG A 37 20.26 23.30 -8.76
CA ARG A 37 20.05 22.26 -9.78
C ARG A 37 21.34 21.88 -10.52
N THR A 38 21.47 20.59 -10.79
CA THR A 38 22.12 20.06 -12.01
C THR A 38 21.15 19.07 -12.65
N ASP A 39 20.46 19.50 -13.70
CA ASP A 39 19.57 18.66 -14.51
C ASP A 39 20.43 17.74 -15.39
N THR A 40 20.73 16.52 -14.90
CA THR A 40 21.15 15.41 -15.77
C THR A 40 19.88 14.66 -16.16
N ALA A 41 19.57 14.66 -17.46
CA ALA A 41 18.43 13.91 -18.00
C ALA A 41 18.61 12.42 -17.72
N SER A 42 17.91 11.92 -16.70
CA SER A 42 17.81 10.51 -16.37
C SER A 42 16.95 9.82 -17.41
N SER A 43 17.54 8.89 -18.16
CA SER A 43 16.80 7.95 -19.00
C SER A 43 15.84 7.18 -18.10
N ARG A 44 14.53 7.38 -18.29
CA ARG A 44 13.49 6.57 -17.64
C ARG A 44 13.61 5.13 -18.15
N GLY A 45 14.44 4.34 -17.47
CA GLY A 45 14.30 2.90 -17.50
C GLY A 45 12.96 2.58 -16.85
N THR A 46 12.09 1.91 -17.58
CA THR A 46 10.88 1.30 -17.03
C THR A 46 11.33 0.38 -15.91
N SER A 47 11.02 0.73 -14.65
CA SER A 47 11.28 -0.18 -13.55
C SER A 47 10.23 -1.27 -13.62
N ASP A 48 10.55 -2.36 -14.32
CA ASP A 48 9.83 -3.61 -14.14
C ASP A 48 9.82 -3.92 -12.64
N ALA A 49 8.65 -4.32 -12.13
CA ALA A 49 8.51 -4.78 -10.75
C ALA A 49 9.57 -5.86 -10.50
N ALA A 50 10.41 -5.68 -9.48
CA ALA A 50 11.46 -6.64 -9.21
C ALA A 50 10.84 -7.99 -8.83
N ALA A 51 11.60 -9.09 -9.00
CA ALA A 51 11.12 -10.42 -8.62
C ALA A 51 10.64 -10.41 -7.14
N GLY A 52 9.35 -10.68 -6.92
CA GLY A 52 8.71 -10.67 -5.60
C GLY A 52 7.91 -9.40 -5.26
N ASP A 53 7.93 -8.38 -6.10
CA ASP A 53 7.08 -7.20 -5.94
C ASP A 53 5.62 -7.48 -6.34
N TRP A 54 4.70 -6.87 -5.61
CA TRP A 54 3.27 -6.88 -5.89
C TRP A 54 2.79 -5.43 -5.98
N ASN A 55 3.21 -4.75 -7.04
CA ASN A 55 3.19 -3.29 -7.13
C ASN A 55 1.81 -2.66 -7.36
N GLN A 56 0.77 -3.45 -7.60
CA GLN A 56 -0.57 -2.97 -7.94
C GLN A 56 -1.66 -4.01 -7.66
N PHE A 57 -2.93 -3.61 -7.80
CA PHE A 57 -4.06 -4.52 -7.69
C PHE A 57 -3.91 -5.69 -8.66
N ARG A 58 -4.00 -6.93 -8.14
CA ARG A 58 -3.82 -8.20 -8.87
C ARG A 58 -2.39 -8.44 -9.38
N GLY A 59 -1.40 -7.78 -8.81
CA GLY A 59 0.02 -8.07 -9.02
C GLY A 59 0.60 -7.47 -10.30
N PRO A 60 1.88 -7.75 -10.60
CA PRO A 60 2.63 -7.10 -11.68
C PRO A 60 1.97 -7.30 -13.05
N ASN A 61 1.37 -8.47 -13.29
CA ASN A 61 0.70 -8.81 -14.54
C ASN A 61 -0.82 -8.55 -14.53
N ARG A 62 -1.38 -8.04 -13.41
CA ARG A 62 -2.82 -7.82 -13.20
C ARG A 62 -3.69 -9.08 -13.38
N ASP A 63 -3.11 -10.25 -13.24
CA ASP A 63 -3.75 -11.55 -13.41
C ASP A 63 -4.13 -12.22 -12.08
N ASN A 64 -3.67 -11.68 -10.95
CA ASN A 64 -3.84 -12.21 -9.60
C ASN A 64 -3.13 -13.56 -9.39
N ILE A 65 -1.98 -13.75 -10.04
CA ILE A 65 -1.16 -14.96 -9.92
C ILE A 65 0.13 -14.62 -9.16
N CYS A 66 0.40 -15.36 -8.08
CA CYS A 66 1.69 -15.33 -7.39
C CYS A 66 2.61 -16.41 -7.98
N THR A 67 3.81 -16.01 -8.40
CA THR A 67 4.81 -16.91 -8.99
C THR A 67 5.85 -17.40 -7.99
N GLU A 68 5.67 -17.10 -6.69
CA GLU A 68 6.57 -17.60 -5.64
C GLU A 68 6.54 -19.13 -5.55
N THR A 69 7.71 -19.72 -5.30
CA THR A 69 7.91 -21.17 -5.20
C THR A 69 8.51 -21.51 -3.84
N GLY A 70 8.42 -22.77 -3.42
CA GLY A 70 8.93 -23.21 -2.11
C GLY A 70 8.02 -22.83 -0.95
N LEU A 71 6.75 -22.52 -1.23
CA LEU A 71 5.72 -22.32 -0.22
C LEU A 71 5.35 -23.67 0.42
N LEU A 72 4.82 -23.61 1.64
CA LEU A 72 4.32 -24.79 2.34
C LEU A 72 3.07 -25.35 1.62
N ASP A 73 3.11 -26.63 1.23
CA ASP A 73 1.95 -27.33 0.67
C ASP A 73 0.85 -27.57 1.73
N SER A 74 1.23 -27.61 3.01
CA SER A 74 0.32 -27.76 4.14
C SER A 74 0.81 -27.00 5.36
N TRP A 75 -0.10 -26.34 6.06
CA TRP A 75 0.21 -25.69 7.33
C TRP A 75 0.40 -26.73 8.45
N PRO A 76 1.23 -26.42 9.46
CA PRO A 76 1.31 -27.25 10.66
C PRO A 76 -0.05 -27.25 11.40
N PRO A 77 -0.34 -28.23 12.28
CA PRO A 77 -1.62 -28.31 12.98
C PRO A 77 -1.99 -27.05 13.80
N THR A 78 -0.99 -26.30 14.24
CA THR A 78 -1.15 -25.03 14.97
C THR A 78 -1.38 -23.82 14.07
N GLY A 79 -1.37 -24.00 12.74
CA GLY A 79 -1.43 -22.93 11.76
C GLY A 79 -0.08 -22.24 11.53
N PRO A 80 0.01 -21.37 10.51
CA PRO A 80 1.21 -20.60 10.22
C PRO A 80 1.48 -19.62 11.36
N GLN A 81 2.75 -19.35 11.62
CA GLN A 81 3.14 -18.33 12.58
C GLN A 81 2.68 -16.96 12.09
N LEU A 82 1.97 -16.21 12.96
CA LEU A 82 1.72 -14.79 12.72
C LEU A 82 3.06 -14.05 12.81
N VAL A 83 3.54 -13.54 11.69
CA VAL A 83 4.81 -12.78 11.64
C VAL A 83 4.62 -11.34 12.12
N GLN A 84 3.48 -10.72 11.80
CA GLN A 84 3.26 -9.31 12.08
C GLN A 84 1.78 -8.93 12.00
N THR A 85 1.38 -7.99 12.85
CA THR A 85 0.13 -7.25 12.75
C THR A 85 0.43 -5.75 12.77
N ILE A 86 -0.08 -5.01 11.79
CA ILE A 86 0.06 -3.55 11.73
C ILE A 86 -1.28 -2.91 12.08
N ASN A 87 -1.27 -2.01 13.05
CA ASN A 87 -2.46 -1.30 13.54
C ASN A 87 -2.39 0.19 13.20
N GLY A 88 -3.52 0.89 13.36
CA GLY A 88 -3.57 2.36 13.20
C GLY A 88 -3.63 2.85 11.75
N LEU A 89 -3.93 1.97 10.78
CA LEU A 89 -4.02 2.32 9.36
C LEU A 89 -5.37 2.95 8.97
N GLY A 90 -6.31 2.99 9.90
CA GLY A 90 -7.63 3.59 9.69
C GLY A 90 -8.67 2.63 9.11
N GLU A 91 -9.86 3.16 8.86
CA GLU A 91 -10.96 2.43 8.22
C GLU A 91 -10.79 2.42 6.70
N GLY A 92 -10.96 1.27 6.07
CA GLY A 92 -10.89 1.18 4.61
C GLY A 92 -10.87 -0.25 4.11
N TYR A 93 -10.96 -0.37 2.79
CA TYR A 93 -10.97 -1.63 2.05
C TYR A 93 -9.83 -1.69 1.02
N SER A 94 -8.87 -0.77 1.11
CA SER A 94 -7.65 -0.80 0.30
C SER A 94 -6.93 -2.12 0.54
N SER A 95 -6.53 -2.79 -0.54
CA SER A 95 -5.48 -3.80 -0.45
C SER A 95 -4.11 -3.14 -0.29
N VAL A 96 -3.05 -3.93 -0.31
CA VAL A 96 -1.67 -3.46 -0.23
C VAL A 96 -0.95 -3.64 -1.56
N ALA A 97 -0.06 -2.70 -1.88
CA ALA A 97 1.00 -2.91 -2.86
C ALA A 97 2.34 -3.08 -2.14
N LEU A 98 3.20 -3.95 -2.64
CA LEU A 98 4.55 -4.18 -2.10
C LEU A 98 5.58 -3.89 -3.18
N VAL A 99 6.53 -2.99 -2.88
CA VAL A 99 7.68 -2.71 -3.74
C VAL A 99 8.92 -2.55 -2.87
N GLY A 100 9.88 -3.45 -3.03
CA GLY A 100 11.08 -3.52 -2.19
C GLY A 100 10.75 -3.65 -0.70
N ASP A 101 11.26 -2.70 0.09
CA ASP A 101 11.11 -2.68 1.55
C ASP A 101 9.85 -1.93 2.03
N LEU A 102 8.99 -1.48 1.11
CA LEU A 102 7.81 -0.69 1.45
C LEU A 102 6.50 -1.39 1.08
N ILE A 103 5.54 -1.28 2.00
CA ILE A 103 4.13 -1.63 1.82
C ILE A 103 3.35 -0.33 1.63
N TYR A 104 2.49 -0.25 0.63
CA TYR A 104 1.65 0.92 0.35
C TYR A 104 0.18 0.55 0.51
N THR A 105 -0.58 1.39 1.21
CA THR A 105 -2.02 1.19 1.41
C THR A 105 -2.74 2.53 1.63
N MET A 106 -4.05 2.47 1.78
CA MET A 106 -4.88 3.62 2.09
C MET A 106 -5.84 3.34 3.25
N GLY A 107 -6.20 4.38 4.00
CA GLY A 107 -7.21 4.29 5.05
C GLY A 107 -7.66 5.64 5.60
N ASN A 108 -8.86 5.66 6.18
CA ASN A 108 -9.40 6.80 6.90
C ASN A 108 -8.85 6.85 8.33
N VAL A 109 -8.07 7.88 8.63
CA VAL A 109 -7.59 8.16 9.97
C VAL A 109 -8.21 9.46 10.44
N ALA A 110 -9.02 9.38 11.49
CA ALA A 110 -9.81 10.49 12.01
C ALA A 110 -10.73 11.12 10.95
N ASP A 111 -10.42 12.33 10.51
CA ASP A 111 -11.20 13.15 9.57
C ASP A 111 -10.64 13.14 8.14
N GLY A 112 -9.54 12.42 7.88
CA GLY A 112 -8.89 12.36 6.58
C GLY A 112 -8.76 10.96 6.02
N GLU A 113 -8.77 10.85 4.70
CA GLU A 113 -8.31 9.69 3.96
C GLU A 113 -6.81 9.86 3.67
N TYR A 114 -6.01 8.83 3.94
CA TYR A 114 -4.56 8.86 3.80
C TYR A 114 -4.06 7.77 2.87
N VAL A 115 -3.02 8.10 2.09
CA VAL A 115 -2.12 7.15 1.44
C VAL A 115 -0.91 7.00 2.34
N MET A 116 -0.48 5.77 2.60
CA MET A 116 0.60 5.47 3.54
C MET A 116 1.62 4.54 2.91
N ALA A 117 2.90 4.75 3.22
CA ALA A 117 3.94 3.75 3.05
C ALA A 117 4.46 3.30 4.41
N LEU A 118 4.69 2.00 4.53
CA LEU A 118 5.12 1.34 5.73
C LEU A 118 6.37 0.51 5.47
N SER A 119 7.26 0.46 6.46
CA SER A 119 8.38 -0.46 6.45
C SER A 119 7.85 -1.90 6.43
N ARG A 120 8.28 -2.71 5.47
CA ARG A 120 7.89 -4.12 5.36
C ARG A 120 8.41 -4.95 6.51
N SER A 121 9.55 -4.58 7.10
CA SER A 121 10.19 -5.32 8.19
C SER A 121 9.66 -4.93 9.58
N THR A 122 9.38 -3.66 9.81
CA THR A 122 8.94 -3.14 11.13
C THR A 122 7.46 -2.84 11.19
N GLY A 123 6.81 -2.60 10.06
CA GLY A 123 5.39 -2.23 9.97
C GLY A 123 5.12 -0.79 10.37
N GLU A 124 6.17 -0.02 10.65
CA GLU A 124 6.05 1.40 11.00
C GLU A 124 5.71 2.22 9.76
N ILE A 125 4.87 3.24 9.95
CA ILE A 125 4.57 4.22 8.90
C ILE A 125 5.83 5.04 8.63
N VAL A 126 6.39 4.89 7.44
CA VAL A 126 7.54 5.67 6.95
C VAL A 126 7.07 7.06 6.54
N TRP A 127 5.95 7.12 5.81
CA TRP A 127 5.28 8.37 5.48
C TRP A 127 3.77 8.17 5.32
N LYS A 128 3.01 9.25 5.50
CA LYS A 128 1.58 9.31 5.15
C LYS A 128 1.25 10.65 4.51
N PHE A 129 0.39 10.63 3.51
CA PHE A 129 -0.11 11.80 2.80
C PHE A 129 -1.63 11.86 2.94
N ARG A 130 -2.17 12.99 3.42
CA ARG A 130 -3.64 13.20 3.48
C ARG A 130 -4.16 13.40 2.06
N ASN A 131 -4.78 12.37 1.51
CA ASN A 131 -5.27 12.36 0.14
C ASN A 131 -6.62 13.05 0.00
N GLY A 132 -7.41 13.16 1.06
CA GLY A 132 -8.70 13.83 1.02
C GLY A 132 -9.36 13.84 2.40
N ASP A 133 -10.60 14.31 2.45
CA ASP A 133 -11.43 14.15 3.63
C ASP A 133 -11.88 12.69 3.77
N ALA A 134 -12.10 12.24 5.01
CA ALA A 134 -12.52 10.88 5.29
C ALA A 134 -13.84 10.55 4.55
N TYR A 135 -13.84 9.45 3.79
CA TYR A 135 -15.05 8.97 3.12
C TYR A 135 -15.97 8.23 4.09
N ARG A 136 -17.25 8.63 4.15
CA ARG A 136 -18.24 8.03 5.06
C ARG A 136 -19.53 7.69 4.32
N GLU A 137 -20.00 6.46 4.48
CA GLU A 137 -21.26 6.00 3.90
C GLU A 137 -21.78 4.72 4.61
N ASN A 138 -22.95 4.21 4.18
CA ASN A 138 -23.69 3.16 4.88
C ASN A 138 -23.25 1.71 4.58
N MET A 139 -22.38 1.49 3.60
CA MET A 139 -21.86 0.21 3.11
C MET A 139 -20.36 0.03 3.42
N GLY A 140 -19.74 0.92 4.21
CA GLY A 140 -18.33 0.89 4.54
C GLY A 140 -17.55 2.18 4.27
N ASN A 141 -16.96 2.72 5.34
CA ASN A 141 -16.12 3.92 5.27
C ASN A 141 -14.78 3.65 4.59
N GLY A 142 -14.18 4.73 4.08
CA GLY A 142 -12.80 4.76 3.63
C GLY A 142 -12.54 4.32 2.18
N PRO A 143 -11.25 4.33 1.79
CA PRO A 143 -10.81 4.07 0.44
C PRO A 143 -10.97 2.61 0.06
N ARG A 144 -11.18 2.35 -1.23
CA ARG A 144 -11.31 1.01 -1.81
C ARG A 144 -10.20 0.67 -2.80
N ALA A 145 -9.57 1.69 -3.38
CA ALA A 145 -8.50 1.49 -4.36
C ALA A 145 -7.24 0.94 -3.69
N THR A 146 -6.49 0.14 -4.43
CA THR A 146 -5.12 -0.26 -4.05
C THR A 146 -4.14 0.69 -4.74
N PRO A 147 -3.18 1.31 -4.04
CA PRO A 147 -2.15 2.12 -4.68
C PRO A 147 -1.40 1.34 -5.77
N THR A 148 -1.01 2.03 -6.84
CA THR A 148 -0.16 1.49 -7.91
C THR A 148 1.20 2.15 -7.83
N VAL A 149 2.26 1.35 -7.76
CA VAL A 149 3.64 1.83 -7.68
C VAL A 149 4.38 1.50 -8.97
N VAL A 150 4.89 2.51 -9.65
CA VAL A 150 5.64 2.36 -10.90
C VAL A 150 6.60 3.52 -11.08
N ASP A 151 7.82 3.25 -11.54
CA ASP A 151 8.86 4.25 -11.83
C ASP A 151 9.12 5.21 -10.65
N GLY A 152 9.13 4.67 -9.42
CA GLY A 152 9.36 5.46 -8.19
C GLY A 152 8.20 6.37 -7.80
N LEU A 153 7.02 6.19 -8.39
CA LEU A 153 5.82 6.98 -8.13
C LEU A 153 4.68 6.10 -7.62
N VAL A 154 3.88 6.65 -6.72
CA VAL A 154 2.67 6.04 -6.16
C VAL A 154 1.46 6.77 -6.72
N TYR A 155 0.56 6.04 -7.35
CA TYR A 155 -0.72 6.54 -7.85
C TYR A 155 -1.85 5.98 -7.01
N SER A 156 -2.73 6.85 -6.54
CA SER A 156 -3.83 6.48 -5.63
C SER A 156 -5.08 7.28 -5.94
N LEU A 157 -6.22 6.59 -5.92
CA LEU A 157 -7.53 7.19 -6.10
C LEU A 157 -8.34 7.04 -4.82
N GLY A 158 -8.66 8.17 -4.21
CA GLY A 158 -9.49 8.22 -3.02
C GLY A 158 -10.96 7.95 -3.29
N ALA A 159 -11.70 7.56 -2.25
CA ALA A 159 -13.12 7.27 -2.39
C ALA A 159 -13.96 8.52 -2.73
N ASN A 160 -13.45 9.72 -2.43
CA ASN A 160 -14.01 11.01 -2.81
C ASN A 160 -13.52 11.53 -4.19
N GLY A 161 -12.87 10.70 -5.01
CA GLY A 161 -12.40 11.10 -6.34
C GLY A 161 -11.03 11.79 -6.36
N ASP A 162 -10.36 11.91 -5.21
CA ASP A 162 -9.03 12.51 -5.12
C ASP A 162 -7.97 11.57 -5.72
N LEU A 163 -7.55 11.85 -6.95
CA LEU A 163 -6.46 11.17 -7.64
C LEU A 163 -5.15 11.90 -7.38
N SER A 164 -4.16 11.20 -6.83
CA SER A 164 -2.83 11.74 -6.52
C SER A 164 -1.70 10.91 -7.11
N CYS A 165 -0.59 11.58 -7.36
CA CYS A 165 0.71 10.99 -7.68
C CYS A 165 1.74 11.51 -6.68
N LEU A 166 2.40 10.59 -5.98
CA LEU A 166 3.37 10.86 -4.92
C LEU A 166 4.71 10.21 -5.25
N LYS A 167 5.82 10.74 -4.73
CA LYS A 167 7.09 10.00 -4.73
C LYS A 167 7.01 8.81 -3.78
N ALA A 168 7.48 7.64 -4.22
CA ALA A 168 7.41 6.40 -3.46
C ALA A 168 8.25 6.41 -2.17
N ASP A 169 9.41 7.08 -2.19
CA ASP A 169 10.35 7.11 -1.07
C ASP A 169 9.94 8.05 0.07
N SER A 170 9.14 9.07 -0.21
CA SER A 170 8.92 10.22 0.67
C SER A 170 7.46 10.61 0.84
N GLY A 171 6.57 10.16 -0.04
CA GLY A 171 5.18 10.62 -0.08
C GLY A 171 5.03 12.07 -0.54
N GLU A 172 6.10 12.68 -1.08
CA GLU A 172 6.05 14.04 -1.62
C GLU A 172 5.09 14.10 -2.80
N LEU A 173 4.17 15.06 -2.76
CA LEU A 173 3.19 15.27 -3.82
C LEU A 173 3.85 15.73 -5.12
N ILE A 174 3.60 15.01 -6.22
CA ILE A 174 3.94 15.45 -7.58
C ILE A 174 2.77 16.23 -8.19
N TRP A 175 1.58 15.63 -8.17
CA TRP A 175 0.34 16.27 -8.62
C TRP A 175 -0.87 15.61 -7.99
N LYS A 176 -1.99 16.35 -7.94
CA LYS A 176 -3.30 15.88 -7.48
C LYS A 176 -4.41 16.54 -8.28
N GLY A 177 -5.50 15.81 -8.50
CA GLY A 177 -6.76 16.33 -9.03
C GLY A 177 -7.95 15.57 -8.46
N ASN A 178 -9.13 16.20 -8.50
CA ASN A 178 -10.39 15.50 -8.20
C ASN A 178 -11.06 15.12 -9.53
N VAL A 179 -11.53 13.88 -9.64
CA VAL A 179 -12.11 13.31 -10.88
C VAL A 179 -13.61 13.04 -10.79
N LEU A 180 -14.29 13.57 -9.76
CA LEU A 180 -15.75 13.53 -9.60
C LEU A 180 -16.39 14.90 -9.85
#